data_AF-A0A6N2DQ48-F1
#
_entry.id   AF-A0A6N2DQ48-F1
#
_cell.length_a   1.000
_cell.length_b   1.000
_cell.length_c   1.000
_cell.angle_alpha   90.00
_cell.angle_beta   90.00
_cell.angle_gamma   90.00
#
_symmetry.space_group_name_H-M   'P 1'
#
loop_
_entity.id
_entity.type
_entity.pdbx_description
1 polymer ?
#
loop_
_entity_poly.entity_id
_entity_poly.type
_entity_poly.pdbx_seq_one_letter_code
_entity_poly.pdbx_strand_id
1 'polypeptide(L)'
;MAVSHHTLAGIGLLLALCLIGPPPAAAAVPPPTFPVAEPGVAEPPIGLRARLHVVRADGTTRITALSPVRFSRHDGEPLSVEIEAAAEPLVVVHQQPDAPANASVTVPSARAFAGGELIEVMGLQAEAELADPANARLRIRRLVAPSLLAWVPPLSVTADLMWEGSGLSLTGTTSALDGRLGARIDGSADLAEGSGHLVLDVAPVRFRPGALQPVDIAPGLAAEADLSGVSGQAGATVSLHWNERPASIRVRVSLRDVGFTVSGVRVAGLAGNVTVDRLSPLRTPPGQRLDVALIDPGMPATDGSIRFRFDPAGRLRVDRAGINLSGGRLSVDNVVIDPRAGHHDVSIVAEGLDLGEVLARADVAGASAWGRISGVIPVTLSPDGIAIRGASLATDAPGVLRYRPPAPPTALPGDDPRIRLLRGALDDFRYDALTVSLDGRTGAVWRSRLRLSGHNPYFMAAQPFILNVNLEVVPGQSVLEVGDTAFAVGDALPIYNALFGVRFLEWLGNTLGALPPPAP
;
A
#
# COMPACT_ATOMS: atom_id res chain seq x y z
N MET A 1 25.33 4.54 12.25
CA MET A 1 25.81 3.66 13.33
C MET A 1 25.31 2.27 13.01
N ALA A 2 26.25 1.33 12.90
CA ALA A 2 26.04 -0.02 12.39
C ALA A 2 25.30 -0.89 13.42
N VAL A 3 24.33 -1.66 12.96
CA VAL A 3 23.80 -2.83 13.67
C VAL A 3 23.51 -3.90 12.62
N SER A 4 24.09 -5.08 12.83
CA SER A 4 24.26 -6.15 11.84
C SER A 4 24.04 -7.52 12.50
N HIS A 5 23.66 -8.51 11.70
CA HIS A 5 23.80 -9.98 11.85
C HIS A 5 22.76 -10.94 12.44
N HIS A 6 21.78 -10.56 13.27
CA HIS A 6 21.21 -11.60 14.15
C HIS A 6 19.70 -11.86 14.01
N THR A 7 19.11 -11.53 12.85
CA THR A 7 17.65 -11.53 12.65
C THR A 7 17.01 -12.87 12.26
N LEU A 8 17.75 -13.82 11.69
CA LEU A 8 17.13 -15.03 11.12
C LEU A 8 17.66 -16.36 11.69
N ALA A 9 18.71 -16.30 12.51
CA ALA A 9 19.11 -17.40 13.38
C ALA A 9 18.07 -17.72 14.48
N GLY A 10 17.13 -16.81 14.77
CA GLY A 10 16.10 -16.98 15.81
C GLY A 10 15.01 -17.98 15.47
N ILE A 11 14.70 -18.16 14.18
CA ILE A 11 13.80 -19.23 13.72
C ILE A 11 14.56 -20.57 13.81
N GLY A 12 15.85 -20.57 13.47
CA GLY A 12 16.77 -21.69 13.68
C GLY A 12 17.01 -22.05 15.16
N LEU A 13 16.81 -21.13 16.10
CA LEU A 13 16.99 -21.34 17.55
C LEU A 13 15.70 -21.84 18.23
N LEU A 14 14.53 -21.39 17.77
CA LEU A 14 13.24 -22.04 18.05
C LEU A 14 13.20 -23.47 17.50
N LEU A 15 13.92 -23.73 16.41
CA LEU A 15 14.18 -25.06 15.86
C LEU A 15 15.29 -25.82 16.62
N ALA A 16 16.33 -25.15 17.11
CA ALA A 16 17.35 -25.76 17.99
C ALA A 16 16.75 -26.23 19.33
N LEU A 17 15.65 -25.61 19.74
CA LEU A 17 14.81 -26.07 20.84
C LEU A 17 14.00 -27.32 20.53
N CYS A 18 13.78 -27.62 19.25
CA CYS A 18 13.21 -28.88 18.78
C CYS A 18 14.30 -29.95 18.50
N LEU A 19 15.59 -29.60 18.59
CA LEU A 19 16.70 -30.46 18.17
C LEU A 19 17.79 -30.51 19.24
N ILE A 20 17.61 -31.45 20.17
CA ILE A 20 18.77 -32.27 20.56
C ILE A 20 19.22 -32.90 19.23
N GLY A 21 20.39 -32.50 18.73
CA GLY A 21 20.93 -32.97 17.45
C GLY A 21 21.05 -34.50 17.38
N PRO A 22 21.38 -35.07 16.20
CA PRO A 22 21.55 -36.52 16.08
C PRO A 22 22.60 -37.00 17.08
N PRO A 23 22.38 -38.14 17.76
CA PRO A 23 23.41 -38.72 18.62
C PRO A 23 24.67 -38.99 17.80
N PRO A 24 25.89 -38.83 18.39
CA PRO A 24 27.08 -39.38 17.77
C PRO A 24 26.84 -40.88 17.53
N ALA A 25 27.18 -41.37 16.34
CA ALA A 25 27.03 -42.76 15.95
C ALA A 25 27.48 -43.69 17.09
N ALA A 26 26.60 -44.62 17.46
CA ALA A 26 26.71 -45.43 18.65
C ALA A 26 28.10 -46.10 18.80
N ALA A 27 28.83 -45.68 19.81
CA ALA A 27 29.77 -46.53 20.54
C ALA A 27 29.27 -46.65 21.98
N ALA A 28 29.02 -47.88 22.42
CA ALA A 28 28.48 -48.19 23.74
C ALA A 28 29.31 -47.56 24.87
N VAL A 29 28.69 -46.76 25.74
CA VAL A 29 29.30 -46.21 26.96
C VAL A 29 28.26 -46.22 28.11
N PRO A 30 28.64 -46.57 29.37
CA PRO A 30 27.74 -47.01 30.44
C PRO A 30 27.17 -45.80 31.25
N PRO A 31 26.53 -45.96 32.44
CA PRO A 31 25.57 -44.98 32.99
C PRO A 31 26.22 -43.65 33.42
N PRO A 32 25.43 -42.57 33.59
CA PRO A 32 25.95 -41.21 33.64
C PRO A 32 26.66 -40.92 34.96
N THR A 33 27.97 -40.69 34.88
CA THR A 33 28.68 -39.77 35.77
C THR A 33 28.65 -38.38 35.13
N PHE A 34 28.14 -37.37 35.86
CA PHE A 34 28.21 -35.97 35.46
C PHE A 34 29.67 -35.59 35.15
N PRO A 35 30.00 -35.11 33.94
CA PRO A 35 31.37 -34.72 33.65
C PRO A 35 31.63 -33.32 34.21
N VAL A 36 32.69 -33.23 35.02
CA VAL A 36 33.45 -32.02 35.23
C VAL A 36 34.00 -31.58 33.87
N ALA A 37 33.87 -30.29 33.54
CA ALA A 37 34.29 -29.74 32.26
C ALA A 37 35.75 -30.09 31.93
N GLU A 38 35.98 -30.79 30.81
CA GLU A 38 37.31 -30.98 30.24
C GLU A 38 37.76 -29.70 29.52
N PRO A 39 38.97 -29.17 29.80
CA PRO A 39 39.49 -28.00 29.11
C PRO A 39 39.90 -28.38 27.68
N GLY A 40 39.18 -27.87 26.68
CA GLY A 40 39.54 -28.04 25.26
C GLY A 40 38.36 -28.33 24.32
N VAL A 41 37.17 -28.62 24.85
CA VAL A 41 35.95 -28.69 24.05
C VAL A 41 35.46 -27.26 23.81
N ALA A 42 35.36 -26.84 22.55
CA ALA A 42 34.80 -25.54 22.21
C ALA A 42 33.41 -25.40 22.85
N GLU A 43 33.18 -24.34 23.64
CA GLU A 43 31.87 -24.06 24.21
C GLU A 43 30.83 -24.02 23.09
N PRO A 44 29.65 -24.64 23.27
CA PRO A 44 28.60 -24.58 22.27
C PRO A 44 28.29 -23.10 21.97
N PRO A 45 28.03 -22.73 20.71
CA PRO A 45 27.81 -21.33 20.31
C PRO A 45 26.59 -20.68 20.98
N ILE A 46 25.77 -21.48 21.68
CA ILE A 46 24.53 -21.10 22.36
C ILE A 46 24.63 -21.56 23.82
N GLY A 47 24.49 -20.62 24.75
CA GLY A 47 24.32 -20.89 26.17
C GLY A 47 22.86 -21.18 26.50
N LEU A 48 22.63 -22.20 27.33
CA LEU A 48 21.33 -22.59 27.87
C LEU A 48 21.26 -22.25 29.37
N ARG A 49 20.20 -21.57 29.80
CA ARG A 49 19.86 -21.40 31.22
C ARG A 49 18.43 -21.85 31.50
N ALA A 50 18.29 -22.94 32.26
CA ALA A 50 16.99 -23.47 32.68
C ALA A 50 17.11 -24.35 33.93
N ARG A 51 16.01 -24.50 34.66
CA ARG A 51 15.80 -25.58 35.63
C ARG A 51 14.85 -26.59 35.01
N LEU A 52 15.30 -27.82 34.83
CA LEU A 52 14.54 -28.89 34.19
C LEU A 52 14.27 -30.01 35.19
N HIS A 53 13.08 -30.62 35.08
CA HIS A 53 12.70 -31.83 35.78
C HIS A 53 12.48 -32.94 34.75
N VAL A 54 13.17 -34.06 34.91
CA VAL A 54 13.12 -35.19 33.98
C VAL A 54 12.50 -36.39 34.67
N VAL A 55 11.42 -36.93 34.09
CA VAL A 55 10.76 -38.14 34.56
C VAL A 55 10.82 -39.20 33.48
N ARG A 56 11.28 -40.41 33.83
CA ARG A 56 11.30 -41.56 32.93
C ARG A 56 10.44 -42.68 33.53
N ALA A 57 9.39 -43.07 32.82
CA ALA A 57 8.47 -44.13 33.22
C ALA A 57 7.86 -44.78 31.97
N ASP A 58 7.69 -46.11 31.99
CA ASP A 58 6.96 -46.88 30.96
C ASP A 58 7.40 -46.57 29.52
N GLY A 59 8.71 -46.59 29.25
CA GLY A 59 9.25 -46.28 27.92
C GLY A 59 9.10 -44.82 27.49
N THR A 60 8.61 -43.93 28.37
CA THR A 60 8.41 -42.51 28.10
C THR A 60 9.34 -41.65 28.93
N THR A 61 10.05 -40.71 28.30
CA THR A 61 10.80 -39.66 28.99
C THR A 61 10.08 -38.32 28.84
N ARG A 62 9.81 -37.65 29.95
CA ARG A 62 9.16 -36.31 30.00
C ARG A 62 10.12 -35.31 30.61
N ILE A 63 10.31 -34.16 29.95
CA ILE A 63 11.16 -33.06 30.42
C ILE A 63 10.26 -31.84 30.64
N THR A 64 10.18 -31.36 31.88
CA THR A 64 9.39 -30.19 32.26
C THR A 64 10.32 -29.04 32.68
N ALA A 65 10.04 -27.83 32.22
CA ALA A 65 10.78 -26.64 32.65
C ALA A 65 10.16 -26.05 33.94
N LEU A 66 10.96 -25.99 35.00
CA LEU A 66 10.61 -25.39 36.30
C LEU A 66 10.98 -23.90 36.38
N SER A 67 11.64 -23.37 35.36
CA SER A 67 11.92 -21.95 35.18
C SER A 67 11.87 -21.62 33.68
N PRO A 68 11.76 -20.34 33.29
CA PRO A 68 11.93 -19.97 31.91
C PRO A 68 13.23 -20.54 31.34
N VAL A 69 13.14 -21.10 30.13
CA VAL A 69 14.29 -21.64 29.39
C VAL A 69 14.83 -20.51 28.53
N ARG A 70 16.06 -20.08 28.81
CA ARG A 70 16.71 -19.00 28.07
C ARG A 70 17.86 -19.54 27.25
N PHE A 71 17.85 -19.18 25.97
CA PHE A 71 18.95 -19.39 25.04
C PHE A 71 19.58 -18.04 24.77
N SER A 72 20.90 -17.97 24.88
CA SER A 72 21.67 -16.76 24.57
C SER A 72 22.90 -17.14 23.75
N ARG A 73 23.25 -16.32 22.77
CA ARG A 73 24.50 -16.49 22.03
C ARG A 73 25.69 -15.99 22.86
N HIS A 74 26.80 -16.72 22.84
CA HIS A 74 28.00 -16.39 23.66
C HIS A 74 28.80 -15.19 23.13
N ASP A 75 28.54 -14.75 21.90
CA ASP A 75 29.31 -13.72 21.19
C ASP A 75 28.78 -12.28 21.39
N GLY A 76 27.85 -12.07 22.33
CA GLY A 76 27.43 -10.74 22.75
C GLY A 76 26.34 -10.07 21.90
N GLU A 77 25.80 -10.77 20.90
CA GLU A 77 24.71 -10.28 20.04
C GLU A 77 23.33 -10.82 20.50
N PRO A 78 22.25 -10.02 20.38
CA PRO A 78 20.96 -10.32 21.00
C PRO A 78 20.17 -11.32 20.15
N LEU A 79 20.55 -12.59 20.24
CA LEU A 79 19.62 -13.69 20.02
C LEU A 79 19.23 -14.25 21.38
N SER A 80 18.09 -13.80 21.90
CA SER A 80 17.49 -14.31 23.13
C SER A 80 16.19 -15.01 22.79
N VAL A 81 16.15 -16.32 23.03
CA VAL A 81 14.88 -17.07 23.04
C VAL A 81 14.56 -17.36 24.49
N GLU A 82 13.37 -16.93 24.90
CA GLU A 82 12.81 -17.20 26.22
C GLU A 82 11.53 -18.02 26.03
N ILE A 83 11.54 -19.24 26.57
CA ILE A 83 10.34 -20.07 26.70
C ILE A 83 9.85 -19.95 28.13
N GLU A 84 8.56 -19.68 28.30
CA GLU A 84 7.96 -19.63 29.63
C GLU A 84 7.89 -21.03 30.26
N ALA A 85 8.02 -21.09 31.59
CA ALA A 85 7.83 -22.34 32.30
C ALA A 85 6.38 -22.83 32.13
N ALA A 86 6.22 -24.14 31.94
CA ALA A 86 4.92 -24.77 31.73
C ALA A 86 4.74 -25.94 32.70
N ALA A 87 3.49 -26.16 33.14
CA ALA A 87 3.15 -27.33 33.96
C ALA A 87 3.23 -28.63 33.15
N GLU A 88 2.96 -28.55 31.85
CA GLU A 88 3.10 -29.67 30.92
C GLU A 88 4.58 -29.85 30.51
N PRO A 89 5.00 -31.10 30.23
CA PRO A 89 6.35 -31.37 29.75
C PRO A 89 6.60 -30.68 28.41
N LEU A 90 7.73 -29.97 28.30
CA LEU A 90 8.17 -29.34 27.06
C LEU A 90 8.63 -30.36 26.03
N VAL A 91 9.21 -31.48 26.49
CA VAL A 91 9.68 -32.56 25.62
C VAL A 91 9.12 -33.88 26.14
N VAL A 92 8.54 -34.65 25.23
CA VAL A 92 8.09 -36.02 25.49
C VAL A 92 8.69 -36.94 24.44
N VAL A 93 9.47 -37.91 24.90
CA VAL A 93 10.06 -38.96 24.06
C VAL A 93 9.37 -40.27 24.40
N HIS A 94 8.75 -40.89 23.40
CA HIS A 94 8.13 -42.21 23.49
C HIS A 94 9.02 -43.24 22.81
N GLN A 95 9.44 -44.26 23.56
CA GLN A 95 10.19 -45.40 23.05
C GLN A 95 9.34 -46.67 23.22
N GLN A 96 9.03 -47.33 22.11
CA GLN A 96 8.40 -48.65 22.11
C GLN A 96 9.46 -49.72 21.80
N PRO A 97 9.33 -50.94 22.34
CA PRO A 97 10.32 -52.01 22.12
C PRO A 97 10.53 -52.37 20.64
N ASP A 98 9.46 -52.30 19.83
CA ASP A 98 9.43 -52.78 18.45
C ASP A 98 9.02 -51.69 17.42
N ALA A 99 9.04 -50.41 17.81
CA ALA A 99 8.74 -49.29 16.91
C ALA A 99 9.79 -48.18 17.05
N PRO A 100 10.05 -47.40 15.99
CA PRO A 100 10.97 -46.27 16.07
C PRO A 100 10.50 -45.31 17.17
N ALA A 101 11.46 -44.85 17.97
CA ALA A 101 11.17 -43.90 19.04
C ALA A 101 10.77 -42.55 18.44
N ASN A 102 9.74 -41.91 19.00
CA ASN A 102 9.28 -40.60 18.56
C ASN A 102 9.55 -39.56 19.63
N ALA A 103 10.05 -38.40 19.21
CA ALA A 103 10.22 -37.23 20.04
C ALA A 103 9.17 -36.19 19.67
N SER A 104 8.51 -35.63 20.68
CA SER A 104 7.62 -34.49 20.52
C SER A 104 8.09 -33.36 21.43
N VAL A 105 8.03 -32.15 20.92
CA VAL A 105 8.34 -30.91 21.62
C VAL A 105 7.10 -30.04 21.60
N THR A 106 6.67 -29.59 22.77
CA THR A 106 5.54 -28.68 22.93
C THR A 106 5.99 -27.45 23.68
N VAL A 107 5.84 -26.29 23.04
CA VAL A 107 6.19 -24.99 23.62
C VAL A 107 4.94 -24.12 23.65
N PRO A 108 4.30 -23.94 24.83
CA PRO A 108 3.06 -23.19 24.94
C PRO A 108 3.20 -21.73 24.52
N SER A 109 4.30 -21.08 24.92
CA SER A 109 4.67 -19.72 24.58
C SER A 109 6.19 -19.58 24.51
N ALA A 110 6.65 -18.82 23.52
CA ALA A 110 8.04 -18.42 23.40
C ALA A 110 8.13 -17.00 22.86
N ARG A 111 9.15 -16.27 23.30
CA ARG A 111 9.57 -15.00 22.73
C ARG A 111 10.98 -15.16 22.19
N ALA A 112 11.18 -14.73 20.96
CA ALA A 112 12.49 -14.70 20.32
C ALA A 112 12.79 -13.26 19.90
N PHE A 113 13.90 -12.72 20.35
CA PHE A 113 14.45 -11.51 19.75
C PHE A 113 15.43 -11.94 18.68
N ALA A 114 15.14 -11.58 17.45
CA ALA A 114 16.02 -11.84 16.33
C ALA A 114 16.22 -10.52 15.58
N GLY A 115 17.45 -10.01 15.66
CA GLY A 115 17.98 -8.87 14.90
C GLY A 115 17.08 -7.66 14.83
N GLY A 116 16.67 -7.22 16.02
CA GLY A 116 15.84 -6.05 16.26
C GLY A 116 14.34 -6.35 16.29
N GLU A 117 13.92 -7.53 15.83
CA GLU A 117 12.50 -7.91 15.82
C GLU A 117 12.18 -8.85 16.97
N LEU A 118 11.12 -8.53 17.71
CA LEU A 118 10.50 -9.46 18.64
C LEU A 118 9.56 -10.38 17.84
N ILE A 119 9.69 -11.68 18.05
CA ILE A 119 8.80 -12.70 17.51
C ILE A 119 8.18 -13.42 18.69
N GLU A 120 6.85 -13.44 18.74
CA GLU A 120 6.08 -14.18 19.72
C GLU A 120 5.46 -15.41 19.07
N VAL A 121 5.67 -16.56 19.71
CA VAL A 121 5.20 -17.87 19.27
C VAL A 121 4.29 -18.43 20.35
N MET A 122 3.12 -18.94 19.97
CA MET A 122 2.21 -19.63 20.88
C MET A 122 1.77 -20.97 20.30
N GLY A 123 1.77 -21.99 21.15
CA GLY A 123 1.37 -23.35 20.81
C GLY A 123 2.24 -23.92 19.69
N LEU A 124 3.57 -23.88 19.87
CA LEU A 124 4.48 -24.60 19.00
C LEU A 124 4.47 -26.07 19.38
N GLN A 125 4.39 -26.91 18.36
CA GLN A 125 4.48 -28.36 18.44
C GLN A 125 5.45 -28.82 17.36
N ALA A 126 6.41 -29.65 17.72
CA ALA A 126 7.29 -30.32 16.77
C ALA A 126 7.33 -31.81 17.05
N GLU A 127 7.38 -32.61 15.99
CA GLU A 127 7.41 -34.07 16.05
C GLU A 127 8.51 -34.57 15.11
N ALA A 128 9.33 -35.52 15.59
CA ALA A 128 10.39 -36.15 14.82
C ALA A 128 10.51 -37.63 15.20
N GLU A 129 10.85 -38.47 14.22
CA GLU A 129 11.23 -39.86 14.46
C GLU A 129 12.72 -39.90 14.83
N LEU A 130 13.06 -40.47 15.99
CA LEU A 130 14.46 -40.58 16.44
C LEU A 130 15.30 -41.51 15.56
N ALA A 131 14.66 -42.39 14.80
CA ALA A 131 15.33 -43.22 13.80
C ALA A 131 15.75 -42.42 12.56
N ASP A 132 15.08 -41.29 12.29
CA ASP A 132 15.38 -40.36 11.20
C ASP A 132 15.34 -38.91 11.73
N PRO A 133 16.32 -38.52 12.56
CA PRO A 133 16.35 -37.18 13.16
C PRO A 133 16.58 -36.09 12.11
N ALA A 134 16.88 -36.47 10.86
CA ALA A 134 17.01 -35.55 9.75
C ALA A 134 15.64 -35.01 9.28
N ASN A 135 14.51 -35.56 9.72
CA ASN A 135 13.19 -35.08 9.35
C ASN A 135 12.32 -34.75 10.57
N ALA A 136 11.64 -33.61 10.52
CA ALA A 136 10.67 -33.22 11.55
C ALA A 136 9.50 -32.45 10.97
N ARG A 137 8.35 -32.51 11.66
CA ARG A 137 7.19 -31.68 11.38
C ARG A 137 7.03 -30.63 12.47
N LEU A 138 6.81 -29.40 12.07
CA LEU A 138 6.56 -28.25 12.92
C LEU A 138 5.15 -27.71 12.69
N ARG A 139 4.48 -27.38 13.79
CA ARG A 139 3.23 -26.64 13.82
C ARG A 139 3.35 -25.49 14.81
N ILE A 140 2.93 -24.31 14.40
CA ILE A 140 2.82 -23.13 15.26
C ILE A 140 1.38 -22.65 15.15
N ARG A 141 0.66 -22.67 16.28
CA ARG A 141 -0.74 -22.23 16.30
C ARG A 141 -0.87 -20.73 16.07
N ARG A 142 0.06 -19.93 16.61
CA ARG A 142 0.07 -18.48 16.43
C ARG A 142 1.51 -17.94 16.48
N LEU A 143 1.86 -17.19 15.45
CA LEU A 143 3.11 -16.48 15.25
C LEU A 143 2.77 -14.99 15.09
N VAL A 144 3.44 -14.14 15.86
CA VAL A 144 3.26 -12.69 15.82
C VAL A 144 4.62 -12.01 15.79
N ALA A 145 4.79 -11.03 14.91
CA ALA A 145 5.91 -10.09 14.93
C ALA A 145 5.32 -8.70 15.25
N PRO A 146 5.39 -8.23 16.51
CA PRO A 146 4.66 -7.03 16.93
C PRO A 146 4.98 -5.78 16.11
N SER A 147 6.21 -5.60 15.63
CA SER A 147 6.56 -4.42 14.82
C SER A 147 5.93 -4.48 13.41
N LEU A 148 5.59 -5.68 12.94
CA LEU A 148 5.01 -5.94 11.63
C LEU A 148 3.48 -6.06 11.66
N LEU A 149 2.82 -5.94 12.83
CA LEU A 149 1.36 -6.11 12.97
C LEU A 149 0.54 -5.13 12.11
N ALA A 150 1.11 -4.00 11.71
CA ALA A 150 0.48 -3.08 10.77
C ALA A 150 0.39 -3.66 9.34
N TRP A 151 1.22 -4.64 9.00
CA TRP A 151 1.41 -5.15 7.64
C TRP A 151 1.13 -6.65 7.49
N VAL A 152 1.21 -7.40 8.59
CA VAL A 152 1.08 -8.86 8.62
C VAL A 152 0.18 -9.26 9.79
N PRO A 153 -0.93 -9.97 9.54
CA PRO A 153 -1.78 -10.46 10.62
C PRO A 153 -1.07 -11.60 11.36
N PRO A 154 -1.52 -11.96 12.58
CA PRO A 154 -1.06 -13.18 13.25
C PRO A 154 -1.24 -14.41 12.35
N LEU A 155 -0.23 -15.27 12.33
CA LEU A 155 -0.16 -16.42 11.42
C LEU A 155 -0.14 -17.75 12.17
N SER A 156 -0.75 -18.79 11.61
CA SER A 156 -0.48 -20.18 11.95
C SER A 156 0.45 -20.78 10.91
N VAL A 157 1.41 -21.61 11.33
CA VAL A 157 2.41 -22.24 10.45
C VAL A 157 2.34 -23.74 10.59
N THR A 158 2.45 -24.46 9.47
CA THR A 158 2.74 -25.90 9.43
C THR A 158 3.86 -26.11 8.42
N ALA A 159 4.92 -26.80 8.82
CA ALA A 159 6.06 -27.04 7.94
C ALA A 159 6.72 -28.38 8.22
N ASP A 160 7.28 -28.97 7.18
CA ASP A 160 8.19 -30.10 7.26
C ASP A 160 9.63 -29.56 7.11
N LEU A 161 10.52 -30.09 7.94
CA LEU A 161 11.90 -29.67 8.12
C LEU A 161 12.80 -30.85 7.77
N MET A 162 13.89 -30.57 7.05
CA MET A 162 14.89 -31.58 6.72
C MET A 162 16.31 -31.05 6.94
N TRP A 163 17.13 -31.83 7.65
CA TRP A 163 18.54 -31.52 7.95
C TRP A 163 19.50 -32.38 7.14
N GLU A 164 20.54 -31.74 6.61
CA GLU A 164 21.66 -32.43 5.98
C GLU A 164 22.97 -31.71 6.35
N GLY A 165 23.71 -32.27 7.30
CA GLY A 165 24.92 -31.62 7.85
C GLY A 165 24.57 -30.31 8.56
N SER A 166 25.11 -29.18 8.08
CA SER A 166 24.77 -27.82 8.53
C SER A 166 23.55 -27.24 7.81
N GLY A 167 23.08 -27.89 6.75
CA GLY A 167 21.94 -27.45 5.94
C GLY A 167 20.61 -27.77 6.61
N LEU A 168 19.71 -26.80 6.60
CA LEU A 168 18.30 -26.96 6.93
C LEU A 168 17.47 -26.58 5.70
N SER A 169 16.51 -27.40 5.34
CA SER A 169 15.46 -27.04 4.39
C SER A 169 14.08 -27.08 5.06
N LEU A 170 13.17 -26.23 4.58
CA LEU A 170 11.84 -26.02 5.14
C LEU A 170 10.85 -25.92 3.99
N THR A 171 9.80 -26.73 4.03
CA THR A 171 8.64 -26.55 3.15
C THR A 171 7.36 -26.59 3.97
N GLY A 172 6.35 -25.81 3.59
CA GLY A 172 5.14 -25.78 4.39
C GLY A 172 4.10 -24.78 3.91
N THR A 173 3.20 -24.44 4.83
CA THR A 173 2.13 -23.47 4.63
C THR A 173 1.98 -22.59 5.85
N THR A 174 1.60 -21.35 5.62
CA THR A 174 1.15 -20.42 6.66
C THR A 174 -0.22 -19.88 6.29
N SER A 175 -1.01 -19.50 7.28
CA SER A 175 -2.29 -18.81 7.08
C SER A 175 -2.54 -17.79 8.18
N ALA A 176 -3.29 -16.73 7.87
CA ALA A 176 -3.88 -15.90 8.90
C ALA A 176 -4.80 -16.75 9.80
N LEU A 177 -4.96 -16.36 11.07
CA LEU A 177 -5.74 -17.14 12.03
C LEU A 177 -7.23 -17.26 11.67
N ASP A 178 -7.75 -16.38 10.81
CA ASP A 178 -9.11 -16.46 10.28
C ASP A 178 -9.24 -17.38 9.04
N GLY A 179 -8.13 -17.93 8.56
CA GLY A 179 -8.06 -18.81 7.39
C GLY A 179 -8.29 -18.10 6.04
N ARG A 180 -8.47 -16.78 6.01
CA ARG A 180 -8.82 -16.04 4.78
C ARG A 180 -7.60 -15.67 3.93
N LEU A 181 -6.40 -15.74 4.51
CA LEU A 181 -5.12 -15.52 3.84
C LEU A 181 -4.24 -16.75 4.04
N GLY A 182 -3.66 -17.28 2.97
CA GLY A 182 -2.76 -18.43 3.01
C GLY A 182 -1.54 -18.23 2.11
N ALA A 183 -0.41 -18.81 2.49
CA ALA A 183 0.81 -18.81 1.70
C ALA A 183 1.55 -20.15 1.79
N ARG A 184 2.22 -20.54 0.71
CA ARG A 184 3.20 -21.63 0.73
C ARG A 184 4.54 -21.08 1.23
N ILE A 185 5.25 -21.88 2.00
CA ILE A 185 6.57 -21.59 2.53
C ILE A 185 7.57 -22.53 1.86
N ASP A 186 8.70 -21.98 1.42
CA ASP A 186 9.84 -22.71 0.91
C ASP A 186 11.12 -21.99 1.36
N GLY A 187 12.11 -22.70 1.90
CA GLY A 187 13.34 -22.05 2.32
C GLY A 187 14.46 -23.02 2.65
N SER A 188 15.67 -22.46 2.72
CA SER A 188 16.85 -23.18 3.21
C SER A 188 17.78 -22.27 3.99
N ALA A 189 18.56 -22.86 4.89
CA ALA A 189 19.56 -22.18 5.69
C ALA A 189 20.82 -23.03 5.85
N ASP A 190 21.98 -22.39 5.91
CA ASP A 190 23.18 -22.99 6.49
C ASP A 190 23.32 -22.46 7.93
N LEU A 191 23.18 -23.37 8.89
CA LEU A 191 23.21 -23.03 10.31
C LEU A 191 24.62 -22.70 10.83
N ALA A 192 25.67 -23.21 10.18
CA ALA A 192 27.05 -22.94 10.56
C ALA A 192 27.49 -21.55 10.09
N GLU A 193 27.09 -21.17 8.87
CA GLU A 193 27.34 -19.83 8.33
C GLU A 193 26.33 -18.78 8.83
N GLY A 194 25.18 -19.25 9.33
CA GLY A 194 24.07 -18.38 9.72
C GLY A 194 23.46 -17.65 8.52
N SER A 195 23.47 -18.29 7.35
CA SER A 195 23.00 -17.76 6.07
C SER A 195 21.75 -18.52 5.60
N GLY A 196 20.99 -17.96 4.66
CA GLY A 196 19.81 -18.65 4.14
C GLY A 196 18.85 -17.78 3.35
N HIS A 197 17.77 -18.41 2.91
CA HIS A 197 16.68 -17.81 2.16
C HIS A 197 15.32 -18.40 2.53
N LEU A 198 14.28 -17.58 2.42
CA LEU A 198 12.91 -17.97 2.66
C LEU A 198 12.01 -17.28 1.63
N VAL A 199 11.14 -18.05 1.02
CA VAL A 199 10.12 -17.60 0.08
C VAL A 199 8.74 -17.91 0.67
N LEU A 200 7.87 -16.90 0.70
CA LEU A 200 6.46 -17.05 0.97
C LEU A 200 5.68 -16.71 -0.30
N ASP A 201 4.96 -17.68 -0.86
CA ASP A 201 4.08 -17.50 -2.01
C ASP A 201 2.63 -17.39 -1.55
N VAL A 202 2.13 -16.16 -1.49
CA VAL A 202 0.80 -15.83 -0.98
C VAL A 202 -0.23 -16.10 -2.08
N ALA A 203 -1.19 -16.97 -1.79
CA ALA A 203 -2.24 -17.31 -2.73
C ALA A 203 -3.03 -16.04 -3.15
N PRO A 204 -3.40 -15.89 -4.43
CA PRO A 204 -4.19 -14.74 -4.88
C PRO A 204 -5.49 -14.60 -4.07
N VAL A 205 -5.62 -13.46 -3.40
CA VAL A 205 -6.80 -13.08 -2.64
C VAL A 205 -7.75 -12.30 -3.54
N ARG A 206 -9.04 -12.60 -3.44
CA ARG A 206 -10.10 -11.83 -4.10
C ARG A 206 -10.83 -10.95 -3.09
N PHE A 207 -10.75 -9.63 -3.29
CA PHE A 207 -11.48 -8.67 -2.49
C PHE A 207 -12.90 -8.50 -3.00
N ARG A 208 -13.85 -8.36 -2.07
CA ARG A 208 -15.25 -8.01 -2.32
C ARG A 208 -15.81 -7.24 -1.12
N PRO A 209 -16.70 -6.25 -1.33
CA PRO A 209 -17.39 -5.59 -0.21
C PRO A 209 -18.06 -6.61 0.73
N GLY A 210 -17.83 -6.47 2.03
CA GLY A 210 -18.35 -7.39 3.06
C GLY A 210 -17.61 -8.73 3.19
N ALA A 211 -16.54 -8.96 2.43
CA ALA A 211 -15.65 -10.11 2.56
C ALA A 211 -14.27 -9.67 3.07
N LEU A 212 -13.21 -10.47 2.84
CA LEU A 212 -11.84 -10.05 3.12
C LEU A 212 -11.54 -8.72 2.42
N GLN A 213 -10.98 -7.76 3.16
CA GLN A 213 -10.56 -6.45 2.67
C GLN A 213 -9.06 -6.24 2.93
N PRO A 214 -8.37 -5.34 2.18
CA PRO A 214 -6.94 -5.09 2.40
C PRO A 214 -6.59 -4.70 3.84
N VAL A 215 -7.47 -3.95 4.51
CA VAL A 215 -7.32 -3.53 5.91
C VAL A 215 -7.36 -4.70 6.90
N ASP A 216 -7.96 -5.83 6.53
CA ASP A 216 -7.94 -7.05 7.35
C ASP A 216 -6.55 -7.73 7.33
N ILE A 217 -5.77 -7.50 6.26
CA ILE A 217 -4.44 -8.07 6.06
C ILE A 217 -3.37 -7.12 6.61
N ALA A 218 -3.47 -5.84 6.23
CA ALA A 218 -2.56 -4.79 6.65
C ALA A 218 -3.38 -3.69 7.33
N PRO A 219 -3.65 -3.80 8.65
CA PRO A 219 -4.41 -2.80 9.41
C PRO A 219 -3.81 -1.40 9.36
N GLY A 220 -2.50 -1.29 9.09
CA GLY A 220 -1.84 -0.01 8.85
C GLY A 220 -2.41 0.76 7.65
N LEU A 221 -3.14 0.11 6.73
CA LEU A 221 -3.87 0.78 5.65
C LEU A 221 -5.15 1.48 6.13
N ALA A 222 -5.72 1.06 7.26
CA ALA A 222 -7.01 1.56 7.75
C ALA A 222 -6.89 2.94 8.42
N ALA A 223 -5.74 3.25 9.01
CA ALA A 223 -5.49 4.55 9.63
C ALA A 223 -5.37 5.68 8.58
N GLU A 224 -5.08 5.32 7.32
CA GLU A 224 -4.53 6.25 6.32
C GLU A 224 -5.45 6.48 5.12
N ALA A 225 -6.62 5.84 5.05
CA ALA A 225 -7.55 6.03 3.95
C ALA A 225 -8.98 5.70 4.32
N ASP A 226 -9.93 6.52 3.87
CA ASP A 226 -11.35 6.17 3.70
C ASP A 226 -11.52 5.15 2.55
N LEU A 227 -10.68 4.11 2.56
CA LEU A 227 -10.60 3.04 1.59
C LEU A 227 -11.75 2.09 1.86
N SER A 228 -12.78 2.16 1.02
CA SER A 228 -13.98 1.34 1.16
C SER A 228 -14.33 0.63 -0.14
N GLY A 229 -15.05 -0.49 0.01
CA GLY A 229 -15.58 -1.24 -1.12
C GLY A 229 -14.51 -1.83 -2.03
N VAL A 230 -13.37 -2.27 -1.48
CA VAL A 230 -12.28 -2.81 -2.30
C VAL A 230 -12.73 -4.11 -2.97
N SER A 231 -12.47 -4.18 -4.26
CA SER A 231 -12.77 -5.29 -5.17
C SER A 231 -11.54 -5.62 -6.02
N GLY A 232 -11.53 -6.80 -6.64
CA GLY A 232 -10.44 -7.24 -7.51
C GLY A 232 -9.60 -8.34 -6.88
N GLN A 233 -8.37 -8.51 -7.36
CA GLN A 233 -7.46 -9.54 -6.87
C GLN A 233 -6.07 -9.00 -6.58
N ALA A 234 -5.45 -9.49 -5.51
CA ALA A 234 -4.06 -9.26 -5.20
C ALA A 234 -3.35 -10.56 -4.82
N GLY A 235 -2.13 -10.75 -5.29
CA GLY A 235 -1.24 -11.83 -4.88
C GLY A 235 0.11 -11.26 -4.47
N ALA A 236 0.89 -12.00 -3.68
CA ALA A 236 2.21 -11.54 -3.27
C ALA A 236 3.23 -12.66 -3.18
N THR A 237 4.49 -12.35 -3.49
CA THR A 237 5.63 -13.21 -3.18
C THR A 237 6.58 -12.44 -2.29
N VAL A 238 6.93 -13.01 -1.14
CA VAL A 238 7.91 -12.46 -0.20
C VAL A 238 9.17 -13.29 -0.30
N SER A 239 10.32 -12.66 -0.52
CA SER A 239 11.63 -13.31 -0.51
C SER A 239 12.49 -12.63 0.55
N LEU A 240 13.06 -13.43 1.44
CA LEU A 240 13.97 -13.02 2.49
C LEU A 240 15.31 -13.71 2.25
N HIS A 241 16.40 -12.95 2.29
CA HIS A 241 17.76 -13.49 2.21
C HIS A 241 18.60 -12.89 3.33
N TRP A 242 19.32 -13.75 4.05
CA TRP A 242 20.17 -13.34 5.16
C TRP A 242 21.60 -13.87 5.00
N ASN A 243 22.20 -13.59 3.85
CA ASN A 243 23.64 -13.76 3.62
C ASN A 243 24.42 -12.43 3.77
N GLU A 244 23.73 -11.29 3.72
CA GLU A 244 24.29 -9.93 3.78
C GLU A 244 23.86 -9.16 5.04
N ARG A 245 24.60 -8.09 5.39
CA ARG A 245 24.38 -7.21 6.55
C ARG A 245 23.87 -5.83 6.09
N PRO A 246 22.59 -5.44 6.31
CA PRO A 246 21.48 -6.18 6.92
C PRO A 246 20.83 -7.20 5.97
N ALA A 247 20.00 -8.09 6.50
CA ALA A 247 19.20 -9.02 5.71
C ALA A 247 18.34 -8.26 4.67
N SER A 248 18.16 -8.86 3.51
CA SER A 248 17.37 -8.27 2.43
C SER A 248 15.98 -8.89 2.39
N ILE A 249 14.98 -8.03 2.20
CA ILE A 249 13.60 -8.41 1.94
C ILE A 249 13.20 -7.91 0.55
N ARG A 250 12.42 -8.71 -0.17
CA ARG A 250 11.77 -8.31 -1.40
C ARG A 250 10.34 -8.82 -1.39
N VAL A 251 9.38 -7.92 -1.41
CA VAL A 251 7.95 -8.22 -1.55
C VAL A 251 7.52 -7.80 -2.95
N ARG A 252 7.04 -8.75 -3.75
CA ARG A 252 6.41 -8.47 -5.05
C ARG A 252 4.91 -8.63 -4.90
N VAL A 253 4.17 -7.55 -5.02
CA VAL A 253 2.71 -7.53 -5.02
C VAL A 253 2.22 -7.45 -6.47
N SER A 254 1.28 -8.30 -6.83
CA SER A 254 0.57 -8.28 -8.11
C SER A 254 -0.86 -7.84 -7.89
N LEU A 255 -1.33 -6.89 -8.68
CA LEU A 255 -2.69 -6.35 -8.63
C LEU A 255 -3.39 -6.64 -9.96
N ARG A 256 -4.63 -7.13 -9.89
CA ARG A 256 -5.46 -7.42 -11.06
C ARG A 256 -6.87 -6.88 -10.83
N ASP A 257 -7.26 -5.92 -11.67
CA ASP A 257 -8.59 -5.33 -11.70
C ASP A 257 -9.04 -4.84 -10.31
N VAL A 258 -8.12 -4.21 -9.59
CA VAL A 258 -8.39 -3.68 -8.25
C VAL A 258 -9.21 -2.40 -8.40
N GLY A 259 -10.34 -2.34 -7.71
CA GLY A 259 -11.23 -1.19 -7.70
C GLY A 259 -11.68 -0.86 -6.29
N PHE A 260 -11.81 0.42 -5.99
CA PHE A 260 -12.14 0.92 -4.66
C PHE A 260 -12.74 2.34 -4.75
N THR A 261 -13.38 2.76 -3.67
CA THR A 261 -13.78 4.15 -3.47
C THR A 261 -12.94 4.73 -2.35
N VAL A 262 -12.47 5.95 -2.56
CA VAL A 262 -11.67 6.70 -1.59
C VAL A 262 -12.09 8.16 -1.66
N SER A 263 -12.56 8.71 -0.54
CA SER A 263 -13.10 10.08 -0.45
C SER A 263 -14.16 10.40 -1.53
N GLY A 264 -15.01 9.43 -1.86
CA GLY A 264 -16.07 9.57 -2.88
C GLY A 264 -15.60 9.51 -4.33
N VAL A 265 -14.31 9.32 -4.60
CA VAL A 265 -13.76 9.10 -5.95
C VAL A 265 -13.69 7.60 -6.22
N ARG A 266 -14.21 7.19 -7.37
CA ARG A 266 -14.17 5.80 -7.81
C ARG A 266 -12.90 5.54 -8.60
N VAL A 267 -12.13 4.55 -8.16
CA VAL A 267 -10.99 3.99 -8.88
C VAL A 267 -11.34 2.58 -9.33
N ALA A 268 -11.09 2.23 -10.58
CA ALA A 268 -11.36 0.89 -11.09
C ALA A 268 -10.29 0.43 -12.09
N GLY A 269 -10.11 -0.90 -12.17
CA GLY A 269 -9.16 -1.52 -13.08
C GLY A 269 -7.70 -1.25 -12.76
N LEU A 270 -7.34 -1.00 -11.49
CA LEU A 270 -5.95 -0.86 -11.08
C LEU A 270 -5.23 -2.20 -11.27
N ALA A 271 -4.13 -2.18 -12.02
CA ALA A 271 -3.36 -3.37 -12.34
C ALA A 271 -1.86 -3.06 -12.41
N GLY A 272 -1.05 -4.07 -12.13
CA GLY A 272 0.39 -4.00 -12.26
C GLY A 272 1.12 -4.77 -11.16
N ASN A 273 2.44 -4.57 -11.10
CA ASN A 273 3.28 -5.22 -10.12
C ASN A 273 4.09 -4.15 -9.36
N VAL A 274 4.10 -4.25 -8.03
CA VAL A 274 4.88 -3.37 -7.16
C VAL A 274 5.90 -4.22 -6.43
N THR A 275 7.18 -3.85 -6.53
CA THR A 275 8.25 -4.44 -5.74
C THR A 275 8.62 -3.51 -4.60
N VAL A 276 8.60 -4.02 -3.38
CA VAL A 276 9.03 -3.36 -2.16
C VAL A 276 10.27 -4.06 -1.65
N ASP A 277 11.33 -3.30 -1.34
CA ASP A 277 12.60 -3.84 -0.85
C ASP A 277 12.95 -3.35 0.57
N ARG A 278 12.02 -2.64 1.21
CA ARG A 278 12.01 -2.26 2.63
C ARG A 278 10.59 -1.90 3.05
N LEU A 279 10.14 -2.40 4.21
CA LEU A 279 8.80 -2.13 4.74
C LEU A 279 8.73 -0.89 5.64
N SER A 280 9.84 -0.49 6.26
CA SER A 280 9.89 0.68 7.14
C SER A 280 11.27 1.39 7.08
N PRO A 281 11.33 2.68 6.68
CA PRO A 281 10.31 3.34 5.87
C PRO A 281 10.10 2.58 4.55
N LEU A 282 8.90 2.68 3.97
CA LEU A 282 8.56 2.01 2.72
C LEU A 282 9.54 2.44 1.61
N ARG A 283 10.14 1.48 0.91
CA ARG A 283 11.04 1.74 -0.22
C ARG A 283 10.76 0.78 -1.37
N THR A 284 10.85 1.30 -2.59
CA THR A 284 10.73 0.50 -3.81
C THR A 284 11.89 0.78 -4.76
N PRO A 285 12.34 -0.19 -5.55
CA PRO A 285 13.24 0.08 -6.69
C PRO A 285 12.64 1.12 -7.65
N PRO A 286 13.45 1.87 -8.39
CA PRO A 286 12.98 2.85 -9.36
C PRO A 286 12.20 2.20 -10.52
N GLY A 287 11.26 2.95 -11.10
CA GLY A 287 10.54 2.52 -12.31
C GLY A 287 9.40 1.54 -12.07
N GLN A 288 8.81 1.52 -10.87
CA GLN A 288 7.55 0.80 -10.64
C GLN A 288 6.47 1.39 -11.56
N ARG A 289 5.60 0.53 -12.11
CA ARG A 289 4.51 0.95 -12.98
C ARG A 289 3.20 0.36 -12.50
N LEU A 290 2.18 1.21 -12.44
CA LEU A 290 0.78 0.82 -12.28
C LEU A 290 -0.04 1.46 -13.40
N ASP A 291 -1.04 0.73 -13.85
CA ASP A 291 -2.02 1.20 -14.82
C ASP A 291 -3.41 1.16 -14.15
N VAL A 292 -4.29 2.08 -14.53
CA VAL A 292 -5.64 2.22 -13.98
C VAL A 292 -6.62 2.47 -15.13
N ALA A 293 -7.70 1.70 -15.17
CA ALA A 293 -8.69 1.82 -16.24
C ALA A 293 -9.56 3.07 -16.09
N LEU A 294 -9.92 3.43 -14.85
CA LEU A 294 -10.83 4.53 -14.56
C LEU A 294 -10.47 5.20 -13.23
N ILE A 295 -10.43 6.53 -13.25
CA ILE A 295 -10.57 7.38 -12.08
C ILE A 295 -11.75 8.32 -12.34
N ASP A 296 -12.80 8.24 -11.52
CA ASP A 296 -14.03 8.99 -11.71
C ASP A 296 -14.36 9.87 -10.50
N PRO A 297 -13.99 11.16 -10.56
CA PRO A 297 -14.42 12.19 -9.62
C PRO A 297 -15.76 12.86 -9.97
N GLY A 298 -16.46 12.40 -11.01
CA GLY A 298 -17.55 13.11 -11.66
C GLY A 298 -17.25 13.47 -13.12
N MET A 299 -15.97 13.43 -13.52
CA MET A 299 -15.54 13.44 -14.91
C MET A 299 -14.61 12.23 -15.16
N PRO A 300 -15.12 11.15 -15.79
CA PRO A 300 -14.37 9.93 -16.00
C PRO A 300 -13.04 10.16 -16.73
N ALA A 301 -11.94 9.89 -16.05
CA ALA A 301 -10.60 9.86 -16.60
C ALA A 301 -10.18 8.40 -16.80
N THR A 302 -9.63 8.06 -17.96
CA THR A 302 -9.40 6.66 -18.38
C THR A 302 -7.98 6.41 -18.84
N ASP A 303 -7.59 5.14 -18.96
CA ASP A 303 -6.26 4.73 -19.46
C ASP A 303 -5.10 5.41 -18.72
N GLY A 304 -5.21 5.47 -17.40
CA GLY A 304 -4.21 6.07 -16.54
C GLY A 304 -3.00 5.18 -16.39
N SER A 305 -1.82 5.79 -16.31
CA SER A 305 -0.58 5.11 -15.98
C SER A 305 0.29 5.98 -15.09
N ILE A 306 1.02 5.35 -14.17
CA ILE A 306 1.96 6.02 -13.27
C ILE A 306 3.27 5.24 -13.22
N ARG A 307 4.38 5.98 -13.32
CA ARG A 307 5.73 5.51 -13.03
C ARG A 307 6.21 6.17 -11.75
N PHE A 308 6.50 5.39 -10.73
CA PHE A 308 6.83 5.91 -9.40
C PHE A 308 7.92 5.11 -8.68
N ARG A 309 8.35 5.64 -7.53
CA ARG A 309 9.10 4.93 -6.51
C ARG A 309 8.86 5.53 -5.13
N PHE A 310 9.02 4.74 -4.07
CA PHE A 310 9.27 5.25 -2.73
C PHE A 310 10.78 5.32 -2.50
N ASP A 311 11.28 6.51 -2.20
CA ASP A 311 12.70 6.74 -1.97
C ASP A 311 13.16 6.30 -0.56
N PRO A 312 14.47 6.28 -0.25
CA PRO A 312 14.96 5.83 1.06
C PRO A 312 14.43 6.62 2.27
N ALA A 313 13.89 7.82 2.06
CA ALA A 313 13.28 8.64 3.10
C ALA A 313 11.78 8.36 3.29
N GLY A 314 11.20 7.44 2.50
CA GLY A 314 9.78 7.09 2.50
C GLY A 314 8.93 8.01 1.62
N ARG A 315 9.52 8.85 0.77
CA ARG A 315 8.79 9.82 -0.06
C ARG A 315 8.33 9.18 -1.36
N LEU A 316 7.09 9.45 -1.77
CA LEU A 316 6.58 9.05 -3.07
C LEU A 316 7.15 9.98 -4.14
N ARG A 317 7.93 9.42 -5.05
CA ARG A 317 8.43 10.11 -6.24
C ARG A 317 7.69 9.60 -7.46
N VAL A 318 6.97 10.48 -8.12
CA VAL A 318 6.30 10.21 -9.39
C VAL A 318 7.21 10.72 -10.50
N ASP A 319 7.79 9.81 -11.26
CA ASP A 319 8.63 10.15 -12.42
C ASP A 319 7.74 10.73 -13.52
N ARG A 320 6.61 10.06 -13.78
CA ARG A 320 5.59 10.46 -14.73
C ARG A 320 4.27 9.83 -14.36
N ALA A 321 3.18 10.57 -14.45
CA ALA A 321 1.83 10.00 -14.51
C ALA A 321 1.05 10.67 -15.63
N GLY A 322 0.11 9.96 -16.21
CA GLY A 322 -0.83 10.57 -17.14
C GLY A 322 -2.07 9.73 -17.37
N ILE A 323 -3.15 10.40 -17.73
CA ILE A 323 -4.49 9.84 -17.85
C ILE A 323 -5.24 10.57 -18.95
N ASN A 324 -6.12 9.87 -19.65
CA ASN A 324 -6.96 10.45 -20.71
C ASN A 324 -8.19 11.09 -20.07
N LEU A 325 -8.49 12.33 -20.48
CA LEU A 325 -9.65 13.08 -20.01
C LEU A 325 -10.25 13.84 -21.18
N SER A 326 -11.56 13.69 -21.41
CA SER A 326 -12.32 14.45 -22.41
C SER A 326 -11.60 14.58 -23.76
N GLY A 327 -11.21 13.46 -24.37
CA GLY A 327 -10.53 13.42 -25.68
C GLY A 327 -9.09 13.95 -25.72
N GLY A 328 -8.52 14.37 -24.59
CA GLY A 328 -7.12 14.82 -24.44
C GLY A 328 -6.39 14.08 -23.31
N ARG A 329 -5.26 14.64 -22.85
CA ARG A 329 -4.38 14.04 -21.85
C ARG A 329 -4.09 15.00 -20.70
N LEU A 330 -4.17 14.49 -19.47
CA LEU A 330 -3.55 15.11 -18.30
C LEU A 330 -2.25 14.39 -17.96
N SER A 331 -1.21 15.14 -17.58
CA SER A 331 0.06 14.56 -17.15
C SER A 331 0.75 15.37 -16.05
N VAL A 332 1.56 14.67 -15.26
CA VAL A 332 2.48 15.24 -14.27
C VAL A 332 3.83 14.56 -14.44
N ASP A 333 4.92 15.33 -14.27
CA ASP A 333 6.28 14.81 -14.30
C ASP A 333 7.05 15.30 -13.06
N ASN A 334 7.96 14.46 -12.55
CA ASN A 334 8.90 14.79 -11.47
C ASN A 334 8.27 15.34 -10.17
N VAL A 335 7.17 14.75 -9.72
CA VAL A 335 6.52 15.13 -8.46
C VAL A 335 7.14 14.36 -7.29
N VAL A 336 7.36 15.05 -6.17
CA VAL A 336 7.78 14.43 -4.91
C VAL A 336 6.75 14.77 -3.83
N ILE A 337 6.10 13.73 -3.31
CA ILE A 337 5.21 13.83 -2.17
C ILE A 337 5.98 13.31 -0.95
N ASP A 338 6.20 14.21 0.00
CA ASP A 338 6.79 13.92 1.30
C ASP A 338 5.68 13.94 2.36
N PRO A 339 5.25 12.77 2.87
CA PRO A 339 4.24 12.67 3.93
C PRO A 339 4.50 13.56 5.16
N ARG A 340 5.76 13.97 5.37
CA ARG A 340 6.17 14.84 6.50
C ARG A 340 5.97 16.33 6.22
N ALA A 341 5.73 16.74 4.98
CA ALA A 341 5.58 18.14 4.62
C ALA A 341 4.12 18.59 4.75
N GLY A 342 3.90 19.83 5.18
CA GLY A 342 2.55 20.39 5.32
C GLY A 342 1.87 20.77 4.01
N HIS A 343 2.59 20.78 2.88
CA HIS A 343 2.02 20.99 1.55
C HIS A 343 2.92 20.48 0.41
N HIS A 344 2.33 20.26 -0.77
CA HIS A 344 3.01 19.86 -1.99
C HIS A 344 2.49 20.63 -3.20
N ASP A 345 3.38 21.22 -3.98
CA ASP A 345 3.03 21.85 -5.24
C ASP A 345 3.23 20.86 -6.41
N VAL A 346 2.18 20.72 -7.22
CA VAL A 346 2.09 19.83 -8.36
C VAL A 346 1.64 20.64 -9.57
N SER A 347 2.34 20.50 -10.70
CA SER A 347 1.94 21.13 -11.95
C SER A 347 1.35 20.07 -12.88
N ILE A 348 0.04 20.13 -13.11
CA ILE A 348 -0.64 19.25 -14.05
C ILE A 348 -0.67 19.94 -15.41
N VAL A 349 -0.19 19.26 -16.44
CA VAL A 349 -0.27 19.71 -17.83
C VAL A 349 -1.49 19.07 -18.47
N ALA A 350 -2.33 19.90 -19.09
CA ALA A 350 -3.47 19.47 -19.89
C ALA A 350 -3.15 19.70 -21.36
N GLU A 351 -3.30 18.65 -22.18
CA GLU A 351 -3.00 18.68 -23.61
C GLU A 351 -4.23 18.26 -24.41
N GLY A 352 -4.72 19.19 -25.23
CA GLY A 352 -5.69 18.93 -26.28
C GLY A 352 -7.05 18.43 -25.80
N LEU A 353 -7.55 18.89 -24.65
CA LEU A 353 -8.87 18.51 -24.13
C LEU A 353 -9.96 18.98 -25.11
N ASP A 354 -10.88 18.09 -25.49
CA ASP A 354 -11.99 18.39 -26.39
C ASP A 354 -13.04 19.24 -25.67
N LEU A 355 -13.24 20.47 -26.15
CA LEU A 355 -14.17 21.41 -25.52
C LEU A 355 -15.62 20.94 -25.58
N GLY A 356 -16.01 20.20 -26.62
CA GLY A 356 -17.35 19.64 -26.77
C GLY A 356 -17.61 18.57 -25.70
N GLU A 357 -16.67 17.65 -25.51
CA GLU A 357 -16.74 16.63 -24.46
C GLU A 357 -16.75 17.27 -23.06
N VAL A 358 -15.88 18.26 -22.81
CA VAL A 358 -15.84 19.00 -21.54
C VAL A 358 -17.20 19.64 -21.22
N LEU A 359 -17.81 20.34 -22.18
CA LEU A 359 -19.12 20.96 -21.99
C LEU A 359 -20.26 19.96 -21.82
N ALA A 360 -20.22 18.84 -22.55
CA ALA A 360 -21.21 17.78 -22.42
C ALA A 360 -21.17 17.13 -21.02
N ARG A 361 -19.97 16.90 -20.47
CA ARG A 361 -19.79 16.39 -19.10
C ARG A 361 -20.15 17.41 -18.03
N ALA A 362 -20.01 18.69 -18.35
CA ALA A 362 -20.43 19.81 -17.52
C ALA A 362 -21.95 20.04 -17.48
N ASP A 363 -22.74 19.25 -18.23
CA ASP A 363 -24.20 19.36 -18.30
C ASP A 363 -24.69 20.81 -18.52
N VAL A 364 -23.95 21.58 -19.33
CA VAL A 364 -24.33 22.96 -19.64
C VAL A 364 -25.40 22.93 -20.71
N ALA A 365 -26.65 22.94 -20.29
CA ALA A 365 -27.81 22.86 -21.17
C ALA A 365 -27.73 23.88 -22.32
N GLY A 366 -27.77 23.37 -23.56
CA GLY A 366 -27.74 24.18 -24.77
C GLY A 366 -26.36 24.71 -25.18
N ALA A 367 -25.29 24.41 -24.43
CA ALA A 367 -23.93 24.74 -24.84
C ALA A 367 -23.32 23.65 -25.73
N SER A 368 -22.58 24.06 -26.74
CA SER A 368 -21.71 23.19 -27.54
C SER A 368 -20.50 23.97 -28.00
N ALA A 369 -19.35 23.31 -28.10
CA ALA A 369 -18.13 23.93 -28.57
C ALA A 369 -17.36 22.98 -29.49
N TRP A 370 -16.56 23.55 -30.37
CA TRP A 370 -15.64 22.86 -31.25
C TRP A 370 -14.25 23.45 -31.10
N GLY A 371 -13.31 22.60 -30.73
CA GLY A 371 -11.91 22.94 -30.59
C GLY A 371 -11.29 22.20 -29.42
N ARG A 372 -10.00 22.44 -29.22
CA ARG A 372 -9.21 21.83 -28.15
C ARG A 372 -8.61 22.90 -27.27
N ILE A 373 -8.42 22.57 -26.00
CA ILE A 373 -7.85 23.46 -25.00
C ILE A 373 -6.69 22.78 -24.28
N SER A 374 -5.59 23.51 -24.11
CA SER A 374 -4.36 23.05 -23.44
C SER A 374 -3.88 24.08 -22.44
N GLY A 375 -3.11 23.65 -21.44
CA GLY A 375 -2.59 24.57 -20.44
C GLY A 375 -1.98 23.89 -19.23
N VAL A 376 -1.81 24.67 -18.17
CA VAL A 376 -1.20 24.24 -16.92
C VAL A 376 -2.15 24.52 -15.77
N ILE A 377 -2.24 23.55 -14.86
CA ILE A 377 -3.06 23.59 -13.66
C ILE A 377 -2.12 23.39 -12.46
N PRO A 378 -1.65 24.48 -11.84
CA PRO A 378 -0.88 24.42 -10.60
C PRO A 378 -1.80 24.05 -9.43
N VAL A 379 -1.42 22.99 -8.72
CA VAL A 379 -2.18 22.40 -7.62
C VAL A 379 -1.28 22.38 -6.39
N THR A 380 -1.71 23.02 -5.31
CA THR A 380 -1.13 22.86 -3.98
C THR A 380 -1.99 21.88 -3.19
N LEU A 381 -1.36 20.84 -2.67
CA LEU A 381 -1.95 19.83 -1.79
C LEU A 381 -1.58 20.16 -0.36
N SER A 382 -2.52 20.10 0.58
CA SER A 382 -2.24 20.21 2.02
C SER A 382 -3.25 19.39 2.84
N PRO A 383 -3.05 19.24 4.16
CA PRO A 383 -4.05 18.63 5.05
C PRO A 383 -5.42 19.34 5.03
N ASP A 384 -5.45 20.62 4.66
CA ASP A 384 -6.68 21.42 4.55
C ASP A 384 -7.42 21.21 3.21
N GLY A 385 -6.88 20.36 2.33
CA GLY A 385 -7.42 20.03 1.02
C GLY A 385 -6.56 20.53 -0.14
N ILE A 386 -7.19 20.95 -1.23
CA ILE A 386 -6.50 21.43 -2.43
C ILE A 386 -6.67 22.93 -2.59
N ALA A 387 -5.62 23.59 -3.08
CA ALA A 387 -5.71 24.91 -3.69
C ALA A 387 -5.21 24.87 -5.14
N ILE A 388 -5.92 25.54 -6.04
CA ILE A 388 -5.44 25.89 -7.38
C ILE A 388 -5.19 27.39 -7.41
N ARG A 389 -4.03 27.79 -7.91
CA ARG A 389 -3.68 29.20 -8.09
C ARG A 389 -3.07 29.41 -9.47
N GLY A 390 -3.70 30.24 -10.28
CA GLY A 390 -3.21 30.58 -11.60
C GLY A 390 -3.27 29.43 -12.61
N ALA A 391 -4.25 28.52 -12.49
CA ALA A 391 -4.50 27.60 -13.58
C ALA A 391 -4.94 28.39 -14.81
N SER A 392 -4.40 28.04 -15.97
CA SER A 392 -4.64 28.75 -17.22
C SER A 392 -4.64 27.75 -18.37
N LEU A 393 -5.77 27.68 -19.08
CA LEU A 393 -5.94 26.88 -20.28
C LEU A 393 -6.38 27.79 -21.42
N ALA A 394 -5.84 27.56 -22.60
CA ALA A 394 -6.14 28.33 -23.81
C ALA A 394 -6.44 27.40 -24.99
N THR A 395 -7.29 27.86 -25.89
CA THR A 395 -7.59 27.09 -27.10
C THR A 395 -6.38 26.98 -28.01
N ASP A 396 -6.17 25.79 -28.56
CA ASP A 396 -5.03 25.50 -29.44
C ASP A 396 -5.18 26.18 -30.81
N ALA A 397 -6.42 26.47 -31.21
CA ALA A 397 -6.78 27.12 -32.47
C ALA A 397 -8.16 27.81 -32.37
N PRO A 398 -8.49 28.71 -33.31
CA PRO A 398 -9.85 29.25 -33.47
C PRO A 398 -10.91 28.15 -33.62
N GLY A 399 -12.14 28.44 -33.22
CA GLY A 399 -13.22 27.47 -33.24
C GLY A 399 -14.60 28.10 -33.07
N VAL A 400 -15.56 27.29 -32.63
CA VAL A 400 -16.96 27.71 -32.50
C VAL A 400 -17.48 27.39 -31.11
N LEU A 401 -18.20 28.33 -30.50
CA LEU A 401 -18.96 28.16 -29.27
C LEU A 401 -20.42 28.57 -29.53
N ARG A 402 -21.35 27.71 -29.16
CA ARG A 402 -22.78 27.94 -29.27
C ARG A 402 -23.44 27.79 -27.91
N TYR A 403 -24.34 28.70 -27.57
CA TYR A 403 -25.14 28.65 -26.36
C TYR A 403 -26.61 28.96 -26.67
N ARG A 404 -27.42 27.89 -26.75
CA ARG A 404 -28.85 27.90 -27.06
C ARG A 404 -29.63 27.13 -25.99
N PRO A 405 -29.77 27.66 -24.78
CA PRO A 405 -30.49 26.98 -23.72
C PRO A 405 -31.98 26.87 -24.06
N PRO A 406 -32.66 25.75 -23.73
CA PRO A 406 -34.07 25.51 -24.08
C PRO A 406 -35.04 26.47 -23.37
N ALA A 407 -34.63 27.03 -22.23
CA ALA A 407 -35.30 28.12 -21.53
C ALA A 407 -34.24 29.09 -20.99
N PRO A 408 -34.55 30.39 -20.79
CA PRO A 408 -33.65 31.30 -20.09
C PRO A 408 -33.30 30.71 -18.71
N PRO A 409 -32.02 30.66 -18.32
CA PRO A 409 -31.67 30.20 -16.98
C PRO A 409 -32.43 31.02 -15.95
N THR A 410 -33.01 30.39 -14.93
CA THR A 410 -33.78 31.07 -13.87
C THR A 410 -32.97 32.16 -13.16
N ALA A 411 -31.64 32.00 -13.17
CA ALA A 411 -30.62 32.91 -12.66
C ALA A 411 -30.32 34.15 -13.55
N LEU A 412 -30.69 34.11 -14.83
CA LEU A 412 -30.39 35.15 -15.81
C LEU A 412 -31.70 35.71 -16.38
N PRO A 413 -32.19 36.87 -15.90
CA PRO A 413 -33.42 37.44 -16.40
C PRO A 413 -33.34 37.68 -17.90
N GLY A 414 -34.22 37.04 -18.67
CA GLY A 414 -34.22 37.11 -20.14
C GLY A 414 -34.40 38.52 -20.70
N ASP A 415 -34.97 39.42 -19.90
CA ASP A 415 -35.27 40.81 -20.25
C ASP A 415 -34.09 41.77 -20.02
N ASP A 416 -32.99 41.33 -19.40
CA ASP A 416 -31.80 42.17 -19.25
C ASP A 416 -31.13 42.38 -20.63
N PRO A 417 -30.95 43.63 -21.08
CA PRO A 417 -30.31 43.92 -22.37
C PRO A 417 -28.93 43.28 -22.54
N ARG A 418 -28.13 43.17 -21.49
CA ARG A 418 -26.79 42.56 -21.52
C ARG A 418 -26.86 41.06 -21.71
N ILE A 419 -27.84 40.39 -21.09
CA ILE A 419 -28.08 38.96 -21.28
C ILE A 419 -28.60 38.68 -22.69
N ARG A 420 -29.43 39.55 -23.25
CA ARG A 420 -29.82 39.46 -24.68
C ARG A 420 -28.63 39.63 -25.61
N LEU A 421 -27.74 40.60 -25.34
CA LEU A 421 -26.51 40.79 -26.11
C LEU A 421 -25.59 39.57 -26.01
N LEU A 422 -25.37 39.05 -24.79
CA LEU A 422 -24.59 37.83 -24.54
C LEU A 422 -25.14 36.62 -25.29
N ARG A 423 -26.45 36.41 -25.25
CA ARG A 423 -27.12 35.30 -25.94
C ARG A 423 -27.01 35.44 -27.46
N GLY A 424 -27.24 36.64 -27.99
CA GLY A 424 -27.09 36.92 -29.43
C GLY A 424 -25.65 36.72 -29.89
N ALA A 425 -24.69 37.16 -29.09
CA ALA A 425 -23.27 36.93 -29.30
C ALA A 425 -22.92 35.42 -29.31
N LEU A 426 -23.37 34.66 -28.31
CA LEU A 426 -23.04 33.25 -28.13
C LEU A 426 -23.88 32.27 -28.98
N ASP A 427 -24.85 32.72 -29.76
CA ASP A 427 -25.70 31.83 -30.56
C ASP A 427 -24.92 31.02 -31.62
N ASP A 428 -23.94 31.66 -32.27
CA ASP A 428 -22.98 31.05 -33.21
C ASP A 428 -21.63 31.78 -33.16
N PHE A 429 -21.02 31.80 -31.96
CA PHE A 429 -19.79 32.54 -31.74
C PHE A 429 -18.58 31.82 -32.35
N ARG A 430 -17.90 32.48 -33.28
CA ARG A 430 -16.62 32.05 -33.85
C ARG A 430 -15.52 32.71 -33.07
N TYR A 431 -14.89 31.96 -32.19
CA TYR A 431 -13.82 32.47 -31.35
C TYR A 431 -12.48 32.37 -32.08
N ASP A 432 -11.68 33.43 -31.99
CA ASP A 432 -10.27 33.43 -32.39
C ASP A 432 -9.39 32.87 -31.27
N ALA A 433 -9.77 33.19 -30.02
CA ALA A 433 -9.12 32.68 -28.81
C ALA A 433 -10.11 32.57 -27.67
N LEU A 434 -9.96 31.53 -26.87
CA LEU A 434 -10.64 31.34 -25.59
C LEU A 434 -9.60 30.98 -24.54
N THR A 435 -9.64 31.67 -23.41
CA THR A 435 -8.81 31.38 -22.24
C THR A 435 -9.68 31.17 -21.01
N VAL A 436 -9.38 30.11 -20.26
CA VAL A 436 -9.99 29.78 -18.98
C VAL A 436 -8.91 29.89 -17.92
N SER A 437 -9.14 30.73 -16.91
CA SER A 437 -8.34 30.71 -15.68
C SER A 437 -9.17 30.18 -14.51
N LEU A 438 -8.52 29.50 -13.58
CA LEU A 438 -9.14 29.01 -12.35
C LEU A 438 -8.25 29.30 -11.15
N ASP A 439 -8.87 29.81 -10.10
CA ASP A 439 -8.30 29.98 -8.77
C ASP A 439 -9.31 29.45 -7.74
N GLY A 440 -8.85 28.77 -6.69
CA GLY A 440 -9.76 28.37 -5.62
C GLY A 440 -9.13 27.39 -4.64
N ARG A 441 -9.89 27.03 -3.60
CA ARG A 441 -9.47 26.03 -2.63
C ARG A 441 -10.67 25.30 -2.02
N THR A 442 -10.44 24.06 -1.59
CA THR A 442 -11.41 23.25 -0.85
C THR A 442 -12.05 24.04 0.29
N GLY A 443 -13.37 23.94 0.42
CA GLY A 443 -14.14 24.63 1.47
C GLY A 443 -14.24 26.16 1.34
N ALA A 444 -13.73 26.77 0.26
CA ALA A 444 -13.82 28.21 0.02
C ALA A 444 -14.31 28.55 -1.39
N VAL A 445 -14.25 29.84 -1.74
CA VAL A 445 -14.68 30.36 -3.04
C VAL A 445 -13.77 29.86 -4.16
N TRP A 446 -14.38 29.40 -5.24
CA TRP A 446 -13.71 29.12 -6.50
C TRP A 446 -14.04 30.19 -7.53
N ARG A 447 -13.02 30.70 -8.20
CA ARG A 447 -13.12 31.75 -9.21
C ARG A 447 -12.65 31.21 -10.53
N SER A 448 -13.54 31.17 -11.51
CA SER A 448 -13.18 30.95 -12.90
C SER A 448 -13.30 32.26 -13.67
N ARG A 449 -12.35 32.54 -14.55
CA ARG A 449 -12.48 33.62 -15.54
C ARG A 449 -12.37 33.03 -16.91
N LEU A 450 -13.32 33.38 -17.75
CA LEU A 450 -13.40 32.97 -19.13
C LEU A 450 -13.28 34.25 -19.98
N ARG A 451 -12.26 34.28 -20.83
CA ARG A 451 -12.03 35.37 -21.78
C ARG A 451 -12.12 34.81 -23.18
N LEU A 452 -13.07 35.31 -23.96
CA LEU A 452 -13.21 34.97 -25.36
C LEU A 452 -13.02 36.20 -26.23
N SER A 453 -12.35 36.03 -27.36
CA SER A 453 -12.31 37.02 -28.43
C SER A 453 -12.75 36.37 -29.74
N GLY A 454 -13.56 37.08 -30.51
CA GLY A 454 -14.10 36.56 -31.76
C GLY A 454 -15.29 37.38 -32.25
N HIS A 455 -16.14 36.76 -33.04
CA HIS A 455 -17.33 37.40 -33.59
C HIS A 455 -18.47 36.39 -33.80
N ASN A 456 -19.70 36.88 -33.92
CA ASN A 456 -20.81 36.09 -34.44
C ASN A 456 -21.23 36.66 -35.81
N PRO A 457 -21.09 35.90 -36.91
CA PRO A 457 -21.40 36.37 -38.27
C PRO A 457 -22.84 36.86 -38.47
N TYR A 458 -23.77 36.35 -37.67
CA TYR A 458 -25.20 36.60 -37.78
C TYR A 458 -25.71 37.64 -36.77
N PHE A 459 -24.81 38.26 -36.01
CA PHE A 459 -25.15 39.20 -34.96
C PHE A 459 -24.37 40.51 -35.11
N MET A 460 -25.03 41.66 -34.91
CA MET A 460 -24.40 43.00 -34.92
C MET A 460 -23.43 43.24 -36.10
N ALA A 461 -23.86 42.88 -37.32
CA ALA A 461 -23.05 43.03 -38.53
C ALA A 461 -21.64 42.38 -38.45
N ALA A 462 -21.53 41.25 -37.75
CA ALA A 462 -20.28 40.49 -37.58
C ALA A 462 -19.15 41.27 -36.88
N GLN A 463 -19.49 42.27 -36.07
CA GLN A 463 -18.48 43.01 -35.30
C GLN A 463 -17.73 42.09 -34.32
N PRO A 464 -16.41 42.27 -34.17
CA PRO A 464 -15.63 41.54 -33.19
C PRO A 464 -15.96 42.03 -31.78
N PHE A 465 -15.97 41.10 -30.83
CA PHE A 465 -16.16 41.40 -29.42
C PHE A 465 -15.23 40.56 -28.55
N ILE A 466 -14.85 41.15 -27.42
CA ILE A 466 -14.17 40.48 -26.33
C ILE A 466 -15.20 40.28 -25.23
N LEU A 467 -15.45 39.02 -24.88
CA LEU A 467 -16.34 38.66 -23.80
C LEU A 467 -15.50 38.20 -22.60
N ASN A 468 -15.65 38.92 -21.49
CA ASN A 468 -15.09 38.52 -20.20
C ASN A 468 -16.25 38.07 -19.30
N VAL A 469 -16.18 36.82 -18.89
CA VAL A 469 -17.13 36.20 -17.96
C VAL A 469 -16.36 35.78 -16.73
N ASN A 470 -16.74 36.30 -15.56
CA ASN A 470 -16.20 35.82 -14.30
C ASN A 470 -17.28 34.99 -13.62
N LEU A 471 -16.90 33.84 -13.08
CA LEU A 471 -17.77 32.99 -12.31
C LEU A 471 -17.15 32.80 -10.93
N GLU A 472 -17.85 33.24 -9.89
CA GLU A 472 -17.53 32.95 -8.50
C GLU A 472 -18.50 31.89 -7.98
N VAL A 473 -17.98 30.74 -7.61
CA VAL A 473 -18.74 29.64 -7.00
C VAL A 473 -18.46 29.64 -5.50
N VAL A 474 -19.52 29.90 -4.74
CA VAL A 474 -19.56 29.74 -3.29
C VAL A 474 -20.64 28.69 -3.01
N PRO A 475 -20.37 27.65 -2.20
CA PRO A 475 -21.41 26.69 -1.82
C PRO A 475 -22.66 27.43 -1.30
N GLY A 476 -23.81 27.26 -1.96
CA GLY A 476 -25.09 27.92 -1.63
C GLY A 476 -25.29 29.34 -2.18
N GLN A 477 -24.27 29.99 -2.78
CA GLN A 477 -24.31 31.41 -3.16
C GLN A 477 -23.47 31.76 -4.41
N SER A 478 -23.51 30.95 -5.47
CA SER A 478 -22.73 31.26 -6.69
C SER A 478 -23.19 32.54 -7.38
N VAL A 479 -22.24 33.30 -7.93
CA VAL A 479 -22.41 34.58 -8.63
C VAL A 479 -21.71 34.53 -9.98
N LEU A 480 -22.40 34.96 -11.03
CA LEU A 480 -21.88 35.10 -12.39
C LEU A 480 -21.78 36.59 -12.74
N GLU A 481 -20.61 37.04 -13.13
CA GLU A 481 -20.38 38.42 -13.57
C GLU A 481 -20.11 38.47 -15.08
N VAL A 482 -20.80 39.39 -15.76
CA VAL A 482 -20.62 39.66 -17.19
C VAL A 482 -20.38 41.17 -17.35
N GLY A 483 -19.14 41.55 -17.67
CA GLY A 483 -18.71 42.95 -17.57
C GLY A 483 -18.82 43.45 -16.13
N ASP A 484 -19.45 44.61 -15.91
CA ASP A 484 -19.59 45.23 -14.59
C ASP A 484 -20.89 44.79 -13.85
N THR A 485 -21.48 43.66 -14.24
CA THR A 485 -22.81 43.23 -13.75
C THR A 485 -22.76 41.84 -13.16
N ALA A 486 -23.25 41.69 -11.93
CA ALA A 486 -23.35 40.42 -11.23
C ALA A 486 -24.79 39.85 -11.24
N PHE A 487 -24.90 38.54 -11.42
CA PHE A 487 -26.15 37.76 -11.40
C PHE A 487 -26.00 36.61 -10.41
N ALA A 488 -27.00 36.39 -9.54
CA ALA A 488 -27.00 35.25 -8.62
C ALA A 488 -27.41 33.97 -9.37
N VAL A 489 -26.62 32.91 -9.25
CA VAL A 489 -26.83 31.66 -10.01
C VAL A 489 -27.17 30.44 -9.14
N GLY A 490 -27.07 30.56 -7.81
CA GLY A 490 -27.36 29.46 -6.88
C GLY A 490 -26.41 28.27 -7.06
N ASP A 491 -26.81 27.06 -6.67
CA ASP A 491 -25.98 25.84 -6.80
C ASP A 491 -25.91 25.30 -8.24
N ALA A 492 -26.47 26.01 -9.22
CA ALA A 492 -26.87 25.46 -10.53
C ALA A 492 -25.78 25.46 -11.62
N LEU A 493 -24.50 25.62 -11.30
CA LEU A 493 -23.43 25.58 -12.31
C LEU A 493 -22.54 24.33 -12.21
N PRO A 494 -22.92 23.24 -12.93
CA PRO A 494 -22.14 22.00 -13.02
C PRO A 494 -20.77 22.13 -13.74
N ILE A 495 -20.48 23.28 -14.36
CA ILE A 495 -19.20 23.62 -15.02
C ILE A 495 -18.00 23.40 -14.10
N TYR A 496 -18.16 23.72 -12.82
CA TYR A 496 -17.12 23.63 -11.81
C TYR A 496 -16.70 22.17 -11.49
N ASN A 497 -17.68 21.27 -11.37
CA ASN A 497 -17.40 19.84 -11.16
C ASN A 497 -16.77 19.21 -12.41
N ALA A 498 -17.10 19.72 -13.59
CA ALA A 498 -16.68 19.12 -14.84
C ALA A 498 -15.32 19.60 -15.32
N LEU A 499 -15.02 20.89 -15.39
CA LEU A 499 -13.74 21.33 -15.95
C LEU A 499 -12.51 20.85 -15.17
N PHE A 500 -12.67 20.64 -13.86
CA PHE A 500 -11.51 20.45 -12.98
C PHE A 500 -11.67 19.31 -11.96
N GLY A 501 -12.79 18.58 -11.97
CA GLY A 501 -12.99 17.40 -11.13
C GLY A 501 -12.68 17.71 -9.67
N VAL A 502 -13.41 18.61 -9.03
CA VAL A 502 -13.07 19.09 -7.67
C VAL A 502 -12.99 17.95 -6.67
N ARG A 503 -13.82 16.91 -6.83
CA ARG A 503 -13.67 15.68 -6.06
C ARG A 503 -12.39 14.91 -6.33
N PHE A 504 -11.85 14.93 -7.56
CA PHE A 504 -10.53 14.37 -7.89
C PHE A 504 -9.44 15.15 -7.19
N LEU A 505 -9.55 16.47 -7.21
CA LEU A 505 -8.61 17.33 -6.55
C LEU A 505 -8.70 17.12 -5.04
N GLU A 506 -9.85 17.30 -4.41
CA GLU A 506 -10.07 16.98 -2.99
C GLU A 506 -9.60 15.58 -2.63
N TRP A 507 -9.85 14.57 -3.49
CA TRP A 507 -9.31 13.22 -3.34
C TRP A 507 -7.78 13.19 -3.36
N LEU A 508 -7.13 13.84 -4.32
CA LEU A 508 -5.67 13.85 -4.47
C LEU A 508 -5.02 14.57 -3.28
N GLY A 509 -5.65 15.62 -2.76
CA GLY A 509 -5.26 16.30 -1.52
C GLY A 509 -5.42 15.42 -0.29
N ASN A 510 -6.61 14.84 -0.09
CA ASN A 510 -6.91 13.99 1.06
C ASN A 510 -6.08 12.69 1.06
N THR A 511 -5.89 12.07 -0.11
CA THR A 511 -5.13 10.82 -0.25
C THR A 511 -3.64 11.02 0.00
N LEU A 512 -3.09 12.18 -0.38
CA LEU A 512 -1.68 12.49 -0.16
C LEU A 512 -1.42 13.12 1.22
N GLY A 513 -2.39 13.86 1.76
CA GLY A 513 -2.38 14.37 3.14
C GLY A 513 -2.62 13.29 4.20
N ALA A 514 -3.21 12.16 3.82
CA ALA A 514 -3.33 10.96 4.65
C ALA A 514 -2.13 10.02 4.53
N LEU A 515 -1.02 10.44 3.89
CA LEU A 515 0.25 9.73 4.03
C LEU A 515 0.90 10.21 5.35
N PRO A 516 1.20 9.33 6.31
CA PRO A 516 1.80 9.76 7.58
C PRO A 516 3.32 9.94 7.44
N PRO A 517 3.93 10.83 8.24
CA PRO A 517 5.37 10.77 8.47
C PRO A 517 5.72 9.38 9.03
N PRO A 518 6.72 8.65 8.50
CA PRO A 518 7.11 7.38 9.12
C PRO A 518 7.54 7.66 10.56
N ALA A 519 7.14 6.76 11.47
CA ALA A 519 7.47 6.83 12.89
C ALA A 519 8.97 7.11 13.08
N PRO A 520 9.34 7.97 14.04
CA PRO A 520 10.72 8.41 14.26
C PRO A 520 11.70 7.25 14.48
#